data_AF-A0A2L2YJT8-F1
#
_entry.id   AF-A0A2L2YJT8-F1
#
_cell.length_a   1.000
_cell.length_b   1.000
_cell.length_c   1.000
_cell.angle_alpha   90.00
_cell.angle_beta   90.00
_cell.angle_gamma   90.00
#
_symmetry.space_group_name_H-M   'P 1'
#
loop_
_entity.id
_entity.type
_entity.pdbx_description
1 polymer ?
#
loop_
_entity_poly.entity_id
_entity_poly.type
_entity_poly.pdbx_seq_one_letter_code
_entity_poly.pdbx_strand_id
1 'polypeptide(L)' 'FPFTTLFRSPYISFEEIVGSVNDSLDAFFPPESGGRIIAEPGRNFVASAFTLCDNVIAKRETV' A
#
# COMPACT_ATOMS: atom_id res chain seq x y z
N PHE A 1 16.35 -13.94 -12.28
CA PHE A 1 17.08 -12.70 -11.93
C PHE A 1 16.60 -12.15 -10.59
N PRO A 2 17.31 -12.40 -9.48
CA PRO A 2 16.84 -12.08 -8.14
C PRO A 2 17.40 -10.72 -7.67
N PHE A 3 17.04 -9.62 -8.35
CA PHE A 3 17.57 -8.28 -8.03
C PHE A 3 16.64 -7.42 -7.15
N THR A 4 15.40 -7.87 -6.87
CA THR A 4 14.40 -7.03 -6.18
C THR A 4 14.31 -7.25 -4.67
N THR A 5 15.08 -8.16 -4.06
CA THR A 5 14.94 -8.52 -2.64
C THR A 5 15.79 -7.67 -1.67
N LEU A 6 16.62 -6.74 -2.16
CA LEU A 6 17.59 -5.99 -1.34
C LEU A 6 17.08 -4.69 -0.70
N PHE A 7 15.83 -4.28 -0.95
CA PHE A 7 15.20 -3.18 -0.23
C PHE A 7 13.95 -3.69 0.50
N ARG A 8 14.17 -4.54 1.50
CA ARG A 8 13.08 -4.94 2.41
C ARG A 8 12.89 -3.83 3.44
N SER A 9 12.23 -2.75 3.03
CA SER A 9 11.42 -1.95 3.96
C SER A 9 10.61 -2.93 4.80
N PRO A 10 10.35 -2.71 6.11
CA PRO A 10 9.39 -3.55 6.82
C PRO A 10 8.08 -3.49 6.04
N TYR A 11 7.77 -4.59 5.35
CA TYR A 11 6.56 -4.72 4.56
C TYR A 11 5.45 -4.92 5.57
N ILE A 12 4.77 -3.85 5.94
CA ILE A 12 3.49 -3.94 6.62
C ILE A 12 2.44 -4.33 5.58
N SER A 13 1.73 -5.42 5.85
CA SER A 13 0.64 -5.87 4.99
C SER A 13 -0.59 -4.97 5.17
N PHE A 14 -1.46 -4.96 4.15
CA PHE A 14 -2.72 -4.23 4.26
C PHE A 14 -3.60 -4.85 5.36
N GLU A 15 -3.56 -6.17 5.51
CA GLU A 15 -4.30 -6.95 6.48
C GLU A 15 -3.93 -6.60 7.92
N GLU A 16 -2.64 -6.40 8.22
CA GLU A 16 -2.18 -5.96 9.54
C GLU A 16 -2.72 -4.57 9.90
N ILE A 17 -2.76 -3.66 8.93
CA ILE A 17 -3.32 -2.31 9.12
C ILE A 17 -4.83 -2.40 9.40
N VAL A 18 -5.55 -3.18 8.60
CA VAL A 18 -7.01 -3.36 8.75
C VAL A 18 -7.34 -3.94 10.13
N GLY A 19 -6.59 -4.96 10.57
CA GLY A 19 -6.78 -5.54 11.91
C GLY A 19 -6.66 -4.50 13.02
N SER A 20 -5.55 -3.76 13.05
CA SER A 20 -5.32 -2.73 14.07
C SER A 20 -6.35 -1.60 14.04
N VAL A 21 -6.83 -1.21 12.85
CA VAL A 21 -7.84 -0.16 12.70
C VAL A 21 -9.20 -0.66 13.18
N ASN A 22 -9.61 -1.89 12.83
CA ASN A 22 -10.89 -2.46 13.25
C ASN A 22 -10.98 -2.59 14.77
N ASP A 23 -9.93 -3.08 15.44
CA ASP A 23 -9.89 -3.18 16.90
C ASP A 23 -10.12 -1.81 17.57
N SER A 24 -9.58 -0.74 16.97
CA SER A 24 -9.77 0.63 17.45
C SER A 24 -11.18 1.15 17.15
N LEU A 25 -11.73 0.85 15.97
CA LEU A 25 -13.08 1.26 15.61
C LEU A 25 -14.13 0.62 16.51
N ASP A 26 -13.98 -0.66 16.84
CA ASP A 26 -14.88 -1.37 17.77
C ASP A 26 -14.84 -0.76 19.18
N ALA A 27 -13.66 -0.33 19.64
CA ALA A 27 -13.47 0.26 20.97
C ALA A 27 -14.02 1.71 21.07
N PHE A 28 -13.83 2.54 20.04
CA PHE A 28 -14.12 3.97 20.11
C PHE A 28 -15.42 4.37 19.38
N PHE A 29 -15.87 3.58 18.40
CA PHE A 29 -17.02 3.84 17.55
C PHE A 29 -17.91 2.59 17.43
N PRO A 30 -18.48 2.08 18.55
CA PRO A 30 -19.34 0.91 18.51
C PRO A 30 -20.55 1.15 17.60
N PRO A 31 -21.16 0.10 17.01
CA PRO A 31 -22.29 0.27 16.07
C PRO A 31 -23.47 1.07 16.63
N GLU A 32 -23.65 1.02 17.94
CA GLU A 32 -24.68 1.75 18.69
C GLU A 32 -24.49 3.27 18.67
N SER A 33 -23.29 3.75 18.34
CA SER A 33 -22.97 5.19 18.24
C SER A 33 -23.66 5.89 17.06
N GLY A 34 -24.26 5.12 16.13
CA GLY A 34 -25.04 5.66 15.01
C GLY A 34 -24.21 6.36 13.93
N GLY A 35 -22.88 6.32 14.03
CA GLY A 35 -21.96 6.88 13.05
C GLY A 35 -21.78 5.95 11.84
N ARG A 36 -21.55 6.56 10.66
CA ARG A 36 -21.15 5.83 9.44
C ARG A 36 -19.66 6.01 9.21
N ILE A 37 -18.92 4.92 9.26
CA ILE A 37 -17.47 4.90 8.98
C ILE A 37 -17.25 4.84 7.47
N ILE A 38 -16.39 5.71 6.94
CA ILE A 38 -15.94 5.71 5.54
C ILE A 38 -14.43 5.87 5.49
N ALA A 39 -13.82 5.45 4.38
CA ALA A 39 -12.39 5.65 4.10
C ALA A 39 -12.22 6.25 2.71
N GLU A 40 -11.05 6.87 2.46
CA GLU A 40 -10.67 7.43 1.16
C GLU A 40 -9.43 6.70 0.58
N PRO A 41 -9.53 5.39 0.25
CA PRO A 41 -8.34 4.60 -0.07
C PRO A 41 -7.92 4.77 -1.54
N GLY A 42 -7.28 5.90 -1.87
CA GLY A 42 -6.82 6.17 -3.23
C GLY A 42 -5.72 5.21 -3.70
N ARG A 43 -4.57 5.22 -3.01
CA ARG A 43 -3.40 4.42 -3.40
C ARG A 43 -3.65 2.92 -3.37
N ASN A 44 -4.43 2.43 -2.40
CA ASN A 44 -4.72 1.00 -2.26
C ASN A 44 -5.40 0.42 -3.52
N PHE A 45 -6.28 1.19 -4.17
CA PHE A 45 -6.95 0.73 -5.39
C PHE A 45 -6.08 0.78 -6.64
N VAL A 46 -5.19 1.78 -6.77
CA VAL A 46 -4.52 2.05 -8.06
C VAL A 46 -3.05 1.67 -8.11
N ALA A 47 -2.42 1.39 -6.97
CA ALA A 47 -0.97 1.17 -6.89
C ALA A 47 -0.46 0.01 -7.76
N SER A 48 -1.20 -1.09 -7.84
CA SER A 48 -0.86 -2.27 -8.64
C SER A 48 -1.63 -2.37 -9.95
N ALA A 49 -2.53 -1.42 -10.23
CA ALA A 49 -3.38 -1.45 -11.41
C ALA A 49 -2.62 -1.14 -12.71
N PHE A 50 -1.48 -0.45 -12.62
CA PHE A 50 -0.71 -0.01 -13.77
C PHE A 50 0.75 -0.45 -13.66
N THR A 51 1.27 -0.97 -14.77
CA THR A 51 2.70 -1.25 -14.94
C THR A 51 3.20 -0.41 -16.10
N LEU A 52 4.16 0.48 -15.82
CA LEU A 52 4.85 1.23 -16.87
C LEU A 52 5.88 0.32 -17.55
N CYS A 53 5.82 0.24 -18.87
CA CYS A 53 6.81 -0.44 -19.69
C CYS A 53 7.42 0.58 -20.65
N ASP A 54 8.75 0.65 -20.70
CA ASP A 54 9.48 1.57 -21.57
C ASP A 54 10.82 0.95 -22.02
N ASN A 55 11.41 1.51 -23.07
CA ASN A 55 12.67 1.06 -23.67
C ASN A 55 13.86 1.93 -23.22
N VAL A 56 15.04 1.33 -23.08
CA VAL A 56 16.28 2.08 -22.88
C VAL A 56 16.75 2.64 -24.22
N ILE A 57 16.69 3.97 -24.39
CA ILE A 57 17.04 4.64 -25.66
C ILE A 57 18.48 5.17 -25.73
N ALA A 58 19.17 5.30 -24.60
CA ALA A 58 20.56 5.74 -24.55
C ALA A 58 21.26 5.30 -23.25
N LYS A 59 22.58 5.09 -23.31
CA LYS A 59 23.47 4.85 -22.16
C LYS A 59 24.77 5.60 -22.41
N ARG A 60 25.26 6.34 -21.41
CA ARG A 60 26.57 6.99 -21.46
C ARG A 60 27.61 6.08 -20.82
N GLU A 61 28.73 5.88 -21.50
CA GLU A 61 29.91 5.23 -20.93
C GLU A 61 30.89 6.27 -20.41
N THR A 62 31.43 6.01 -19.22
CA THR A 62 32.55 6.77 -18.67
C THR A 62 33.79 5.95 -18.95
N VAL A 63 34.72 6.52 -19.72
CA VAL A 63 36.06 5.99 -19.94
C VAL A 63 36.92 6.25 -18.71
#